data_AF-V9XP39-F1
#
_entry.id   AF-V9XP39-F1
#
_cell.length_a   1.000
_cell.length_b   1.000
_cell.length_c   1.000
_cell.angle_alpha   90.00
_cell.angle_beta   90.00
_cell.angle_gamma   90.00
#
_symmetry.space_group_name_H-M   'P 1'
#
loop_
_entity.id
_entity.type
_entity.pdbx_description
1 polymer ?
#
loop_
_entity_poly.entity_id
_entity_poly.type
_entity_poly.pdbx_seq_one_letter_code
_entity_poly.pdbx_strand_id
1 'polypeptide(L)'
;MLYPAVAAAYEYQANLNVRTACKILLSGRVVVTDRLHATVLASLLQIPVVAMDNETGKVGAIYRDYLHKMPKVSFAGSSDEALALVERMSCP
;
A
#
# COMPACT_ATOMS: atom_id res chain seq x y z
N MET A 1 1.50 24.74 -27.89
CA MET A 1 0.44 25.13 -26.94
C MET A 1 -0.41 23.90 -26.55
N LEU A 2 0.21 22.75 -26.23
CA LEU A 2 -0.48 21.50 -25.85
C LEU A 2 -0.50 21.26 -24.33
N TYR A 3 0.19 22.11 -23.58
CA TYR A 3 0.41 21.97 -22.14
C TYR A 3 -0.88 21.79 -21.31
N PRO A 4 -1.96 22.57 -21.50
CA PRO A 4 -3.17 22.42 -20.69
C PRO A 4 -3.92 21.10 -20.97
N ALA A 5 -3.97 20.66 -22.23
CA ALA A 5 -4.62 19.40 -22.60
C ALA A 5 -3.86 18.18 -22.06
N VAL A 6 -2.52 18.24 -22.11
CA VAL A 6 -1.65 17.18 -21.56
C VAL A 6 -1.74 17.13 -20.03
N ALA A 7 -1.76 18.29 -19.36
CA ALA A 7 -1.94 18.36 -17.91
C ALA A 7 -3.27 17.75 -17.46
N ALA A 8 -4.37 18.09 -18.14
CA ALA A 8 -5.70 17.53 -17.84
C ALA A 8 -5.75 16.00 -18.06
N ALA A 9 -5.06 15.49 -19.09
CA ALA A 9 -4.97 14.05 -19.34
C ALA A 9 -4.22 13.31 -18.22
N TYR A 10 -3.10 13.87 -17.73
CA TYR A 10 -2.36 13.28 -16.61
C TYR A 10 -3.17 13.29 -15.31
N GLU A 11 -3.89 14.37 -15.03
CA GLU A 11 -4.77 14.45 -13.85
C GLU A 11 -5.89 13.42 -13.93
N TYR A 12 -6.52 13.26 -15.10
CA TYR A 12 -7.53 12.24 -15.31
C TYR A 12 -6.97 10.82 -15.11
N GLN A 13 -5.78 10.55 -15.66
CA GLN A 13 -5.10 9.26 -15.49
C GLN A 13 -4.75 8.99 -14.02
N ALA A 14 -4.25 9.99 -13.28
CA ALA A 14 -3.95 9.86 -11.87
C ALA A 14 -5.20 9.49 -11.06
N ASN A 15 -6.33 10.15 -11.33
CA ASN A 15 -7.61 9.83 -10.70
C ASN A 15 -8.09 8.40 -11.01
N LEU A 16 -7.95 7.95 -12.26
CA LEU A 16 -8.30 6.58 -12.64
C LEU A 16 -7.44 5.54 -11.95
N ASN A 17 -6.13 5.80 -11.84
CA ASN A 17 -5.20 4.90 -11.17
C ASN A 17 -5.55 4.73 -9.68
N VAL A 18 -5.81 5.84 -8.98
CA VAL A 18 -6.21 5.80 -7.56
C VAL A 18 -7.54 5.09 -7.39
N ARG A 19 -8.56 5.40 -8.21
CA ARG A 19 -9.87 4.72 -8.13
C ARG A 19 -9.75 3.22 -8.35
N THR A 20 -8.90 2.80 -9.29
CA THR A 20 -8.67 1.39 -9.58
C THR A 20 -7.94 0.71 -8.43
N ALA A 21 -6.89 1.35 -7.90
CA ALA A 21 -6.17 0.86 -6.73
C ALA A 21 -7.10 0.69 -5.52
N CYS A 22 -7.94 1.68 -5.21
CA CYS A 22 -8.92 1.57 -4.13
C CYS A 22 -9.88 0.39 -4.32
N LYS A 23 -10.40 0.18 -5.53
CA LYS A 23 -11.27 -0.98 -5.83
C LYS A 23 -10.58 -2.31 -5.59
N ILE A 24 -9.31 -2.43 -5.98
CA ILE A 24 -8.52 -3.65 -5.76
C ILE A 24 -8.30 -3.86 -4.26
N LEU A 25 -7.84 -2.83 -3.54
CA LEU A 25 -7.53 -2.92 -2.11
C LEU A 25 -8.76 -3.26 -1.27
N LEU A 26 -9.92 -2.68 -1.62
CA LEU A 26 -11.19 -2.93 -0.93
C LEU A 26 -11.78 -4.33 -1.17
N SER A 27 -11.26 -5.09 -2.15
CA SER A 27 -11.74 -6.45 -2.40
C SER A 27 -11.24 -7.46 -1.37
N GLY A 28 -10.15 -7.15 -0.66
CA GLY A 28 -9.56 -8.00 0.38
C GLY A 28 -9.87 -7.51 1.80
N ARG A 29 -9.77 -8.42 2.78
CA ARG A 29 -9.84 -8.07 4.22
C ARG A 29 -8.50 -7.65 4.81
N VAL A 30 -7.41 -8.19 4.25
CA VAL A 30 -6.02 -7.87 4.61
C VAL A 30 -5.24 -7.74 3.30
N VAL A 31 -4.40 -6.72 3.20
CA VAL A 31 -3.55 -6.47 2.03
C VAL A 31 -2.12 -6.90 2.36
N VAL A 32 -1.48 -7.65 1.47
CA VAL A 32 -0.04 -7.95 1.55
C VAL A 32 0.62 -7.36 0.31
N THR A 33 1.65 -6.53 0.49
CA THR A 33 2.28 -5.85 -0.64
C THR A 33 3.72 -5.44 -0.36
N ASP A 34 4.56 -5.50 -1.39
CA ASP A 34 5.91 -4.95 -1.43
C ASP A 34 5.93 -3.49 -1.94
N ARG A 35 4.75 -2.91 -2.27
CA ARG A 35 4.62 -1.58 -2.86
C ARG A 35 4.25 -0.54 -1.81
N LEU A 36 5.15 0.41 -1.60
CA LEU A 36 4.96 1.55 -0.70
C LEU A 36 3.60 2.26 -0.90
N HIS A 37 3.24 2.62 -2.14
CA HIS A 37 2.00 3.33 -2.42
C HIS A 37 0.76 2.50 -2.06
N ALA A 38 0.82 1.18 -2.25
CA ALA A 38 -0.28 0.30 -1.86
C ALA A 38 -0.41 0.23 -0.32
N THR A 39 0.70 0.21 0.42
CA THR A 39 0.71 0.30 1.88
C THR A 39 0.06 1.59 2.38
N VAL A 40 0.47 2.74 1.81
CA VAL A 40 -0.08 4.05 2.20
C VAL A 40 -1.58 4.12 1.92
N LEU A 41 -2.01 3.73 0.72
CA LEU A 41 -3.42 3.75 0.35
C LEU A 41 -4.26 2.81 1.22
N ALA A 42 -3.80 1.59 1.47
CA ALA A 42 -4.50 0.63 2.33
C ALA A 42 -4.69 1.17 3.76
N SER A 43 -3.64 1.80 4.32
CA SER A 43 -3.73 2.41 5.64
C SER A 43 -4.68 3.61 5.69
N LEU A 44 -4.67 4.48 4.66
CA LEU A 44 -5.65 5.57 4.54
C LEU A 44 -7.09 5.05 4.46
N LEU A 45 -7.29 3.91 3.80
CA LEU A 45 -8.58 3.21 3.71
C LEU A 45 -8.94 2.41 4.97
N GLN A 46 -8.10 2.43 6.01
CA GLN A 46 -8.27 1.67 7.26
C GLN A 46 -8.34 0.15 7.07
N ILE A 47 -7.72 -0.35 6.00
CA ILE A 47 -7.59 -1.77 5.68
C ILE A 47 -6.27 -2.27 6.30
N PRO A 48 -6.27 -3.37 7.08
CA PRO A 48 -5.04 -3.98 7.57
C PRO A 48 -4.08 -4.29 6.42
N VAL A 49 -2.83 -3.85 6.55
CA VAL A 49 -1.81 -4.05 5.51
C VAL A 49 -0.49 -4.54 6.10
N VAL A 50 0.06 -5.57 5.46
CA VAL A 50 1.40 -6.09 5.71
C VAL A 50 2.29 -5.63 4.57
N ALA A 51 3.19 -4.69 4.87
CA ALA A 51 4.23 -4.22 3.98
C ALA A 51 5.40 -5.21 4.01
N MET A 52 5.86 -5.65 2.84
CA MET A 52 7.06 -6.46 2.70
C MET A 52 8.20 -5.61 2.16
N ASP A 53 9.42 -5.86 2.62
CA ASP A 53 10.58 -5.24 1.96
C ASP A 53 10.79 -5.87 0.60
N ASN A 54 11.23 -5.06 -0.36
CA ASN A 54 11.80 -5.61 -1.58
C ASN A 54 13.28 -5.91 -1.34
N GLU A 55 13.91 -6.73 -2.19
CA GLU A 55 15.32 -7.14 -2.10
C GLU A 55 16.34 -5.97 -2.11
N THR A 56 15.89 -4.71 -2.23
CA THR A 56 16.74 -3.53 -2.22
C THR A 56 16.74 -2.75 -0.89
N GLY A 57 15.97 -3.15 0.13
CA GLY A 57 15.97 -2.56 1.48
C GLY A 57 15.44 -1.11 1.56
N LYS A 58 14.84 -0.61 0.47
CA LYS A 58 14.36 0.78 0.37
C LYS A 58 12.99 0.96 1.02
N VAL A 59 12.15 -0.08 1.03
CA VAL A 59 10.83 -0.02 1.65
C VAL A 59 10.97 -0.03 3.17
N GLY A 60 11.93 -0.79 3.73
CA GLY A 60 12.25 -0.79 5.14
C GLY A 60 12.69 0.59 5.69
N ALA A 61 13.43 1.39 4.92
CA ALA A 61 13.84 2.73 5.33
C ALA A 61 12.64 3.69 5.46
N ILE A 62 11.77 3.74 4.45
CA ILE A 62 10.57 4.59 4.48
C ILE A 62 9.53 4.07 5.49
N TYR A 63 9.45 2.75 5.67
CA TYR A 63 8.60 2.15 6.70
C TYR A 63 9.00 2.61 8.10
N ARG A 64 10.29 2.51 8.40
CA ARG A 64 10.86 2.90 9.69
C ARG A 64 10.69 4.39 9.96
N ASP A 65 10.79 5.24 8.95
CA ASP A 65 10.72 6.69 9.18
C ASP A 65 9.27 7.21 9.25
N TYR A 66 8.34 6.64 8.47
CA TYR A 66 6.98 7.19 8.34
C TYR A 66 5.85 6.19 8.57
N LEU A 67 5.95 4.96 8.06
CA LEU A 67 4.81 4.02 8.05
C LEU A 67 4.54 3.40 9.43
N HIS A 68 5.51 3.35 10.34
CA HIS A 68 5.30 2.84 11.70
C HIS A 68 4.24 3.65 12.50
N LYS A 69 3.98 4.89 12.11
CA LYS A 69 2.96 5.75 12.76
C LYS A 69 1.57 5.58 12.14
N MET A 70 1.47 4.90 11.00
CA MET A 70 0.22 4.74 10.30
C MET A 70 -0.60 3.58 10.91
N PRO A 71 -1.91 3.78 11.11
CA PRO A 71 -2.76 2.77 11.73
C PRO A 71 -2.88 1.52 10.85
N LYS A 72 -2.93 0.35 11.50
CA LYS A 72 -3.13 -0.97 10.87
C LYS A 72 -2.08 -1.37 9.82
N VAL A 73 -0.87 -0.84 9.96
CA VAL A 73 0.28 -1.21 9.14
C VAL A 73 1.19 -2.14 9.94
N SER A 74 1.63 -3.25 9.33
CA SER A 74 2.70 -4.10 9.85
C SER A 74 3.76 -4.34 8.78
N PHE A 75 4.96 -4.71 9.20
CA PHE A 75 6.07 -5.00 8.31
C PHE A 75 6.48 -6.46 8.45
N ALA A 76 6.82 -7.09 7.33
CA ALA A 76 7.39 -8.42 7.29
C ALA A 76 8.69 -8.40 6.47
N GLY A 77 9.76 -8.96 7.02
CA GLY A 77 11.03 -9.16 6.34
C GLY A 77 11.06 -10.44 5.49
N SER A 78 10.09 -11.33 5.66
CA SER A 78 9.98 -12.59 4.90
C SER A 78 8.53 -12.96 4.63
N SER A 79 8.32 -13.88 3.67
CA SER A 79 6.99 -14.40 3.36
C SER A 79 6.36 -15.15 4.53
N ASP A 80 7.15 -15.88 5.33
CA ASP A 80 6.66 -16.61 6.50
C ASP A 80 6.18 -15.65 7.60
N GLU A 81 6.91 -14.56 7.84
CA GLU A 81 6.50 -13.52 8.77
C GLU A 81 5.23 -12.81 8.28
N ALA A 82 5.12 -12.56 6.97
CA ALA A 82 3.94 -11.96 6.38
C ALA A 82 2.70 -12.85 6.59
N LEU A 83 2.83 -14.16 6.41
CA LEU A 83 1.75 -15.12 6.62
C LEU A 83 1.28 -15.11 8.09
N ALA A 84 2.21 -15.20 9.04
CA ALA A 84 1.88 -15.15 10.48
C ALA A 84 1.16 -13.85 10.87
N LEU A 85 1.55 -12.72 10.29
CA LEU A 85 0.88 -11.43 10.51
C LEU A 85 -0.53 -11.41 9.93
N VAL A 86 -0.72 -11.95 8.73
CA VAL A 86 -2.04 -12.03 8.10
C VAL A 86 -2.98 -12.91 8.93
N GLU A 87 -2.52 -14.07 9.40
CA GLU A 87 -3.32 -14.95 10.26
C GLU A 87 -3.75 -14.24 11.55
N ARG A 88 -2.83 -13.49 12.19
CA ARG A 88 -3.15 -12.68 13.38
C ARG A 88 -4.17 -11.58 13.10
N MET A 89 -4.14 -10.97 11.91
CA MET A 89 -5.07 -9.90 11.51
C MET A 89 -6.41 -10.42 10.99
N SER A 90 -6.45 -11.67 10.51
CA SER A 90 -7.63 -12.32 9.97
C SER A 90 -8.46 -13.03 11.05
N CYS A 91 -7.89 -13.23 12.25
CA CYS A 91 -8.61 -13.75 13.41
C CYS A 91 -9.47 -12.62 14.05
N PRO A 92 -10.78 -12.80 14.22
CA PRO A 92 -11.67 -11.81 14.83
C PRO A 92 -11.41 -11.60 16.33
#